data_AF-A0A2S9XKY5-F1
#
_entry.id   AF-A0A2S9XKY5-F1
#
_cell.length_a   1.000
_cell.length_b   1.000
_cell.length_c   1.000
_cell.angle_alpha   90.00
_cell.angle_beta   90.00
_cell.angle_gamma   90.00
#
_symmetry.space_group_name_H-M   'P 1'
#
loop_
_entity.id
_entity.type
_entity.pdbx_description
1 polymer ?
#
loop_
_entity_poly.entity_id
_entity_poly.type
_entity_poly.pdbx_seq_one_letter_code
_entity_poly.pdbx_strand_id
1 'polypeptide(L)'
;MNRALVLAGALVLLGCQGKVRGHPSEDPKRPDQHTRRDLDLSGEQEAFLAELAATADAQPNNFDALARSGLAHMDFTLAGVLRLRDRAEQDLEAAFALNPNDPLLNRSLGRFYNLRAVAGDDSKAQMQVRVYAALLGDADPATMDDASFVAYSFFMLGRILSEKTNGNKLAALRKVGQLEAELAARVQAQPDNIELRALAGNFAFFFAGNIPLDRQRRVADAVAYFEVLRARWADLRAGAKDPTHCPNTWENFMFELAEGYMVLERGADARVIYAELAVIREPRTRAKELIAHVAAERLRNFDAYVGEMRLMPPWPSDVSNCVVCHAWSSDVGLGSLYSVEDVRLSDVPSQAQYKPILGSLAPGRAGGEIAGRQRLPDAVAGLIERECSPCHFEAGEVAELLDLSDADAIERSAALIEARVSAGEMPPDRGLSGDDRAVIRAWATGLMND
;
A
#
# COMPACT_ATOMS: atom_id res chain seq x y z
N MET A 1 45.46 9.43 27.01
CA MET A 1 44.11 8.83 27.00
C MET A 1 42.95 9.82 26.78
N ASN A 2 43.14 11.14 26.68
CA ASN A 2 42.02 12.10 26.58
C ASN A 2 41.60 12.54 25.17
N ARG A 3 42.33 12.18 24.10
CA ARG A 3 41.95 12.58 22.73
C ARG A 3 40.93 11.65 22.05
N ALA A 4 40.93 10.36 22.40
CA ALA A 4 39.98 9.38 21.83
C ALA A 4 38.55 9.56 22.40
N LEU A 5 38.42 9.96 23.66
CA LEU A 5 37.13 10.21 24.32
C LEU A 5 36.43 11.49 23.79
N VAL A 6 37.20 12.52 23.45
CA VAL A 6 36.67 13.76 22.87
C VAL A 6 36.22 13.53 21.41
N LEU A 7 36.92 12.69 20.64
CA LEU A 7 36.54 12.34 19.27
C LEU A 7 35.25 11.49 19.23
N ALA A 8 35.11 10.54 20.17
CA ALA A 8 33.90 9.72 20.29
C ALA A 8 32.68 10.54 20.74
N GLY A 9 32.85 11.50 21.65
CA GLY A 9 31.77 12.41 22.07
C GLY A 9 31.31 13.37 20.95
N ALA A 10 32.25 13.88 20.15
CA ALA A 10 31.94 14.73 19.00
C ALA A 10 31.22 13.95 17.87
N LEU A 11 31.57 12.69 17.63
CA LEU A 11 30.88 11.81 16.68
C LEU A 11 29.47 11.44 17.12
N VAL A 12 29.23 11.26 18.43
CA VAL A 12 27.88 11.02 18.98
C VAL A 12 27.02 12.28 18.87
N LEU A 13 27.58 13.48 19.08
CA LEU A 13 26.86 14.75 18.93
C LEU A 13 26.59 15.12 17.46
N LEU A 14 27.50 14.80 16.54
CA LEU A 14 27.28 14.94 15.09
C LEU A 14 26.30 13.89 14.54
N GLY A 15 26.32 12.66 15.09
CA GLY A 15 25.34 11.61 14.79
C GLY A 15 23.96 11.82 15.44
N CYS A 16 23.83 12.82 16.32
CA CYS A 16 22.57 13.29 16.88
C CYS A 16 22.08 14.59 16.25
N GLN A 17 22.61 14.99 15.08
CA GLN A 17 21.95 16.04 14.31
C GLN A 17 20.52 15.57 14.00
N GLY A 18 19.57 16.39 14.44
CA GLY A 18 18.18 16.31 13.98
C GLY A 18 18.15 16.27 12.46
N LYS A 19 16.99 15.89 11.93
CA LYS A 19 16.80 15.81 10.49
C LYS A 19 17.21 17.16 9.86
N VAL A 20 17.74 17.16 8.63
CA VAL A 20 18.30 18.38 8.02
C VAL A 20 17.33 19.55 8.17
N ARG A 21 17.82 20.72 8.56
CA ARG A 21 17.00 21.93 8.76
C ARG A 21 16.07 22.13 7.55
N GLY A 22 14.75 22.06 7.78
CA GLY A 22 13.72 22.05 6.73
C GLY A 22 13.08 20.69 6.47
N HIS A 23 13.49 19.62 7.15
CA HIS A 23 12.78 18.34 7.13
C HIS A 23 11.43 18.48 7.86
N PRO A 24 10.32 17.98 7.31
CA PRO A 24 8.97 18.11 7.90
C PRO A 24 8.80 17.65 9.34
N SER A 25 9.63 16.74 9.85
CA SER A 25 9.51 16.34 11.26
C SER A 25 10.08 17.40 12.21
N GLU A 26 10.73 18.44 11.68
CA GLU A 26 11.08 19.66 12.42
C GLU A 26 10.01 20.74 12.28
N ASP A 27 8.98 20.55 11.42
CA ASP A 27 7.79 21.40 11.44
C ASP A 27 6.97 21.03 12.70
N PRO A 28 6.62 22.00 13.58
CA PRO A 28 5.73 21.74 14.72
C PRO A 28 4.33 21.26 14.31
N LYS A 29 3.97 21.38 13.02
CA LYS A 29 2.76 20.80 12.46
C LYS A 29 2.89 19.29 12.37
N ARG A 30 1.87 18.59 12.85
CA ARG A 30 1.81 17.12 12.71
C ARG A 30 1.64 16.75 11.22
N PRO A 31 2.01 15.53 10.78
CA PRO A 31 1.86 15.09 9.39
C PRO A 31 0.44 15.28 8.79
N ASP A 32 -0.60 15.25 9.62
CA ASP A 32 -2.01 15.52 9.28
C ASP A 32 -2.33 17.01 9.02
N GLN A 33 -1.42 17.93 9.34
CA GLN A 33 -1.61 19.39 9.25
C GLN A 33 -0.87 20.04 8.05
N HIS A 34 -0.17 19.25 7.24
CA HIS A 34 0.46 19.73 6.01
C HIS A 34 -0.54 19.66 4.86
N THR A 35 -0.87 20.83 4.28
CA THR A 35 -1.54 21.12 2.99
C THR A 35 -2.18 19.95 2.24
N ARG A 36 -3.05 19.18 2.89
CA ARG A 36 -3.76 18.04 2.29
C ARG A 36 -5.22 18.41 2.21
N ARG A 37 -5.83 18.22 1.04
CA ARG A 37 -7.27 18.26 0.90
C ARG A 37 -7.77 16.84 1.12
N ASP A 38 -8.41 16.63 2.27
CA ASP A 38 -9.13 15.38 2.52
C ASP A 38 -10.18 15.21 1.41
N LEU A 39 -10.33 14.00 0.87
CA LEU A 39 -11.38 13.77 -0.11
C LEU A 39 -12.74 13.90 0.57
N ASP A 40 -13.65 14.64 -0.06
CA ASP A 40 -15.03 14.72 0.40
C ASP A 40 -15.75 13.39 0.08
N LEU A 41 -16.51 12.90 1.06
CA LEU A 41 -17.40 11.76 0.87
C LEU A 41 -18.71 12.23 0.24
N SER A 42 -19.36 11.38 -0.54
CA SER A 42 -20.76 11.60 -0.91
C SER A 42 -21.65 11.41 0.33
N GLY A 43 -22.84 12.03 0.34
CA GLY A 43 -23.77 11.84 1.46
C GLY A 43 -24.19 10.39 1.69
N GLU A 44 -24.20 9.56 0.63
CA GLU A 44 -24.46 8.12 0.72
C GLU A 44 -23.30 7.38 1.39
N GLN A 45 -22.05 7.71 1.03
CA GLN A 45 -20.86 7.12 1.66
C GLN A 45 -20.77 7.51 3.15
N GLU A 46 -21.10 8.76 3.49
CA GLU A 46 -21.15 9.21 4.89
C GLU A 46 -22.21 8.44 5.68
N ALA A 47 -23.43 8.28 5.12
CA ALA A 47 -24.50 7.55 5.78
C ALA A 47 -24.14 6.07 5.99
N PHE A 48 -23.56 5.43 4.98
CA PHE A 48 -23.10 4.04 5.06
C PHE A 48 -22.05 3.84 6.16
N LEU A 49 -21.00 4.66 6.18
CA LEU A 49 -19.94 4.58 7.20
C LEU A 49 -20.48 4.88 8.60
N ALA A 50 -21.42 5.84 8.72
CA ALA A 50 -22.08 6.16 9.98
C ALA A 50 -22.94 4.99 10.50
N GLU A 51 -23.62 4.25 9.63
CA GLU A 51 -24.40 3.07 10.00
C GLU A 51 -23.51 1.93 10.51
N LEU A 52 -22.39 1.66 9.83
CA LEU A 52 -21.41 0.67 10.28
C LEU A 52 -20.82 1.04 11.63
N ALA A 53 -20.44 2.31 11.80
CA ALA A 53 -19.93 2.85 13.06
C ALA A 53 -20.95 2.72 14.19
N ALA A 54 -22.21 3.10 13.96
CA ALA A 54 -23.28 2.98 14.95
C ALA A 54 -23.55 1.51 15.35
N THR A 55 -23.46 0.58 14.40
CA THR A 55 -23.59 -0.86 14.66
C THR A 55 -22.46 -1.37 15.53
N ALA A 56 -21.22 -1.00 15.22
CA ALA A 56 -20.04 -1.33 16.02
C ALA A 56 -20.13 -0.74 17.44
N ASP A 57 -20.57 0.51 17.57
CA ASP A 57 -20.73 1.20 18.86
C ASP A 57 -21.82 0.56 19.73
N ALA A 58 -22.91 0.07 19.12
CA ALA A 58 -23.97 -0.66 19.82
C ALA A 58 -23.56 -2.09 20.20
N GLN A 59 -22.53 -2.65 19.57
CA GLN A 59 -22.08 -4.03 19.74
C GLN A 59 -20.57 -4.13 19.99
N PRO A 60 -20.03 -3.53 21.08
CA PRO A 60 -18.58 -3.40 21.29
C PRO A 60 -17.86 -4.73 21.57
N ASN A 61 -18.59 -5.82 21.80
CA ASN A 61 -18.05 -7.16 21.98
C ASN A 61 -18.32 -8.08 20.76
N ASN A 62 -18.82 -7.53 19.65
CA ASN A 62 -19.05 -8.27 18.42
C ASN A 62 -17.89 -8.02 17.44
N PHE A 63 -17.09 -9.08 17.22
CA PHE A 63 -15.97 -9.06 16.30
C PHE A 63 -16.38 -8.62 14.88
N ASP A 64 -17.45 -9.18 14.33
CA ASP A 64 -17.85 -8.92 12.94
C ASP A 64 -18.30 -7.47 12.74
N ALA A 65 -19.00 -6.89 13.72
CA ALA A 65 -19.44 -5.50 13.66
C ALA A 65 -18.25 -4.53 13.65
N LEU A 66 -17.28 -4.77 14.55
CA LEU A 66 -16.05 -3.97 14.65
C LEU A 66 -15.16 -4.15 13.42
N ALA A 67 -14.93 -5.39 12.97
CA ALA A 67 -14.11 -5.67 11.80
C ALA A 67 -14.69 -5.03 10.53
N ARG A 68 -16.00 -5.14 10.30
CA ARG A 68 -16.66 -4.50 9.15
C ARG A 68 -16.56 -2.98 9.17
N SER A 69 -16.82 -2.36 10.32
CA SER A 69 -16.69 -0.91 10.46
C SER A 69 -15.24 -0.48 10.25
N GLY A 70 -14.30 -1.13 10.91
CA GLY A 70 -12.87 -0.83 10.83
C GLY A 70 -12.29 -0.97 9.43
N LEU A 71 -12.61 -2.07 8.72
CA LEU A 71 -12.14 -2.31 7.35
C LEU A 71 -12.72 -1.28 6.37
N ALA A 72 -14.02 -0.98 6.46
CA ALA A 72 -14.64 0.03 5.60
C ALA A 72 -13.99 1.42 5.80
N HIS A 73 -13.80 1.85 7.05
CA HIS A 73 -13.13 3.12 7.32
C HIS A 73 -11.65 3.12 6.89
N MET A 74 -10.96 1.98 7.00
CA MET A 74 -9.59 1.80 6.52
C MET A 74 -9.54 1.98 5.00
N ASP A 75 -10.45 1.37 4.25
CA ASP A 75 -10.46 1.44 2.79
C ASP A 75 -10.68 2.88 2.29
N PHE A 76 -11.62 3.61 2.88
CA PHE A 76 -11.80 5.02 2.56
C PHE A 76 -10.61 5.88 3.01
N THR A 77 -9.96 5.55 4.12
CA THR A 77 -8.73 6.21 4.55
C THR A 77 -7.63 6.04 3.51
N LEU A 78 -7.43 4.80 3.02
CA LEU A 78 -6.43 4.46 2.00
C LEU A 78 -6.75 5.11 0.64
N ALA A 79 -8.04 5.32 0.35
CA ALA A 79 -8.49 6.07 -0.82
C ALA A 79 -8.30 7.59 -0.71
N GLY A 80 -7.89 8.11 0.45
CA GLY A 80 -7.56 9.52 0.65
C GLY A 80 -8.53 10.30 1.56
N VAL A 81 -9.40 9.62 2.31
CA VAL A 81 -10.30 10.21 3.32
C VAL A 81 -9.67 10.06 4.72
N LEU A 82 -8.54 10.72 4.95
CA LEU A 82 -7.67 10.54 6.10
C LEU A 82 -8.33 10.84 7.44
N ARG A 83 -9.38 11.68 7.50
CA ARG A 83 -10.14 11.91 8.75
C ARG A 83 -10.77 10.65 9.33
N LEU A 84 -10.94 9.59 8.52
CA LEU A 84 -11.52 8.31 8.96
C LEU A 84 -10.48 7.39 9.62
N ARG A 85 -9.19 7.72 9.54
CA ARG A 85 -8.10 6.87 10.04
C ARG A 85 -8.30 6.48 11.50
N ASP A 86 -8.59 7.45 12.36
CA ASP A 86 -8.68 7.20 13.80
C ASP A 86 -9.87 6.29 14.14
N ARG A 87 -10.98 6.39 13.39
CA ARG A 87 -12.13 5.48 13.51
C ARG A 87 -11.77 4.06 13.04
N ALA A 88 -11.10 3.95 11.89
CA ALA A 88 -10.63 2.67 11.37
C ALA A 88 -9.72 1.95 12.38
N GLU A 89 -8.73 2.67 12.93
CA GLU A 89 -7.82 2.12 13.93
C GLU A 89 -8.54 1.67 15.19
N GLN A 90 -9.45 2.50 15.73
CA GLN A 90 -10.21 2.17 16.93
C GLN A 90 -10.99 0.86 16.77
N ASP A 91 -11.75 0.73 15.68
CA ASP A 91 -12.60 -0.44 15.46
C ASP A 91 -11.77 -1.70 15.15
N LEU A 92 -10.70 -1.58 14.33
CA LEU A 92 -9.81 -2.70 14.02
C LEU A 92 -9.00 -3.16 15.26
N GLU A 93 -8.56 -2.24 16.11
CA GLU A 93 -7.88 -2.57 17.37
C GLU A 93 -8.82 -3.30 18.35
N ALA A 94 -10.08 -2.86 18.42
CA ALA A 94 -11.10 -3.53 19.23
C ALA A 94 -11.43 -4.93 18.68
N ALA A 95 -11.58 -5.07 17.36
CA ALA A 95 -11.74 -6.39 16.72
C ALA A 95 -10.55 -7.31 17.01
N PHE A 96 -9.32 -6.78 16.92
CA PHE A 96 -8.10 -7.53 17.22
C PHE A 96 -8.05 -7.99 18.67
N ALA A 97 -8.52 -7.18 19.61
CA ALA A 97 -8.59 -7.55 21.02
C ALA A 97 -9.56 -8.72 21.28
N LEU A 98 -10.63 -8.85 20.48
CA LEU A 98 -11.60 -9.94 20.57
C LEU A 98 -11.08 -11.23 19.91
N ASN A 99 -10.44 -11.13 18.75
CA ASN A 99 -9.89 -12.27 18.03
C ASN A 99 -8.50 -11.96 17.42
N PRO A 100 -7.42 -12.11 18.20
CA PRO A 100 -6.07 -11.83 17.72
C PRO A 100 -5.53 -12.91 16.79
N ASN A 101 -6.26 -14.01 16.56
CA ASN A 101 -5.83 -15.11 15.70
C ASN A 101 -6.39 -15.01 14.28
N ASP A 102 -7.16 -13.96 13.97
CA ASP A 102 -7.70 -13.76 12.63
C ASP A 102 -6.59 -13.27 11.66
N PRO A 103 -6.17 -14.09 10.68
CA PRO A 103 -5.04 -13.75 9.84
C PRO A 103 -5.35 -12.61 8.86
N LEU A 104 -6.60 -12.47 8.43
CA LEU A 104 -7.02 -11.43 7.48
C LEU A 104 -7.02 -10.06 8.17
N LEU A 105 -7.61 -9.98 9.36
CA LEU A 105 -7.58 -8.79 10.21
C LEU A 105 -6.13 -8.40 10.53
N ASN A 106 -5.31 -9.35 10.99
CA ASN A 106 -3.93 -9.06 11.37
C ASN A 106 -3.11 -8.54 10.20
N ARG A 107 -3.29 -9.13 9.01
CA ARG A 107 -2.63 -8.67 7.78
C ARG A 107 -3.09 -7.26 7.42
N SER A 108 -4.39 -6.99 7.46
CA SER A 108 -4.98 -5.70 7.08
C SER A 108 -4.56 -4.59 8.04
N LEU A 109 -4.77 -4.79 9.35
CA LEU A 109 -4.39 -3.83 10.39
C LEU A 109 -2.87 -3.60 10.43
N GLY A 110 -2.07 -4.66 10.30
CA GLY A 110 -0.60 -4.54 10.22
C GLY A 110 -0.16 -3.68 9.04
N ARG A 111 -0.74 -3.92 7.84
CA ARG A 111 -0.49 -3.09 6.65
C ARG A 111 -0.96 -1.66 6.83
N PHE A 112 -2.08 -1.44 7.50
CA PHE A 112 -2.59 -0.10 7.75
C PHE A 112 -1.63 0.72 8.61
N TYR A 113 -0.98 0.10 9.61
CA TYR A 113 0.06 0.78 10.39
C TYR A 113 1.33 1.12 9.60
N ASN A 114 1.59 0.46 8.46
CA ASN A 114 2.72 0.84 7.62
C ASN A 114 2.58 2.28 7.13
N LEU A 115 1.35 2.77 6.91
CA LEU A 115 1.04 4.16 6.57
C LEU A 115 1.64 5.14 7.59
N ARG A 116 1.47 4.87 8.89
CA ARG A 116 2.07 5.69 9.97
C ARG A 116 3.58 5.50 10.02
N ALA A 117 4.03 4.25 9.94
CA ALA A 117 5.45 3.92 10.03
C ALA A 117 6.30 4.65 8.98
N VAL A 118 5.82 4.71 7.72
CA VAL A 118 6.55 5.42 6.65
C VAL A 118 6.50 6.94 6.78
N ALA A 119 5.46 7.48 7.44
CA ALA A 119 5.40 8.89 7.82
C ALA A 119 6.39 9.27 8.92
N GLY A 120 7.01 8.27 9.56
CA GLY A 120 7.74 8.45 10.80
C GLY A 120 6.85 8.72 12.01
N ASP A 121 5.54 8.46 11.91
CA ASP A 121 4.61 8.44 13.04
C ASP A 121 4.73 7.10 13.76
N ASP A 122 5.37 7.12 14.92
CA ASP A 122 5.68 5.95 15.72
C ASP A 122 4.69 5.72 16.87
N SER A 123 3.61 6.50 16.95
CA SER A 123 2.60 6.41 18.01
C SER A 123 1.91 5.04 18.11
N LYS A 124 1.87 4.29 17.00
CA LYS A 124 1.31 2.94 16.90
C LYS A 124 2.35 1.85 16.65
N ALA A 125 3.66 2.15 16.76
CA ALA A 125 4.72 1.18 16.48
C ALA A 125 4.62 -0.09 17.33
N GLN A 126 4.26 0.03 18.62
CA GLN A 126 4.06 -1.14 19.48
C GLN A 126 2.85 -1.98 19.06
N MET A 127 1.78 -1.35 18.59
CA MET A 127 0.60 -2.07 18.10
C MET A 127 0.90 -2.79 16.79
N GLN A 128 1.65 -2.16 15.87
CA GLN A 128 2.16 -2.80 14.65
C GLN A 128 2.98 -4.07 14.98
N VAL A 129 3.87 -4.00 15.98
CA VAL A 129 4.64 -5.17 16.45
C VAL A 129 3.72 -6.27 16.97
N ARG A 130 2.71 -5.93 17.77
CA ARG A 130 1.77 -6.91 18.34
C ARG A 130 0.95 -7.61 17.26
N VAL A 131 0.41 -6.85 16.30
CA VAL A 131 -0.43 -7.38 15.23
C VAL A 131 0.36 -8.30 14.30
N TYR A 132 1.56 -7.88 13.89
CA TYR A 132 2.40 -8.73 13.05
C TYR A 132 2.95 -9.95 13.81
N ALA A 133 3.25 -9.84 15.11
CA ALA A 133 3.62 -11.01 15.91
C ALA A 133 2.49 -12.04 15.95
N ALA A 134 1.23 -11.59 16.07
CA ALA A 134 0.07 -12.48 16.00
C ALA A 134 -0.12 -13.13 14.62
N LEU A 135 0.23 -12.42 13.54
CA LEU A 135 0.20 -12.97 12.17
C LEU A 135 1.31 -14.00 11.91
N LEU A 136 2.54 -13.69 12.34
CA LEU A 136 3.74 -14.44 11.96
C LEU A 136 4.09 -15.57 12.94
N GLY A 137 3.63 -15.48 14.18
CA GLY A 137 4.04 -16.39 15.25
C GLY A 137 5.56 -16.42 15.45
N ASP A 138 6.08 -17.61 15.73
CA ASP A 138 7.52 -17.85 15.96
C ASP A 138 8.26 -18.34 14.68
N ALA A 139 7.73 -18.05 13.49
CA ALA A 139 8.33 -18.51 12.24
C ALA A 139 9.74 -17.93 12.03
N ASP A 140 10.65 -18.77 11.52
CA ASP A 140 12.03 -18.35 11.18
C ASP A 140 12.03 -17.59 9.84
N PRO A 141 12.49 -16.31 9.82
CA PRO A 141 12.58 -15.50 8.60
C PRO A 141 13.33 -16.15 7.46
N ALA A 142 14.31 -17.02 7.74
CA ALA A 142 15.07 -17.72 6.70
C ALA A 142 14.20 -18.71 5.89
N THR A 143 13.16 -19.25 6.51
CA THR A 143 12.28 -20.28 5.95
C THR A 143 10.90 -19.77 5.54
N MET A 144 10.59 -18.50 5.81
CA MET A 144 9.32 -17.89 5.43
C MET A 144 9.12 -17.93 3.92
N ASP A 145 7.86 -18.08 3.49
CA ASP A 145 7.46 -17.71 2.15
C ASP A 145 7.58 -16.19 1.93
N ASP A 146 7.50 -15.74 0.68
CA ASP A 146 7.75 -14.34 0.38
C ASP A 146 6.69 -13.40 0.97
N ALA A 147 5.43 -13.84 1.05
CA ALA A 147 4.35 -13.04 1.64
C ALA A 147 4.57 -12.83 3.15
N SER A 148 4.98 -13.87 3.86
CA SER A 148 5.32 -13.83 5.28
C SER A 148 6.61 -13.03 5.52
N PHE A 149 7.59 -13.15 4.62
CA PHE A 149 8.83 -12.37 4.72
C PHE A 149 8.60 -10.86 4.51
N VAL A 150 7.69 -10.48 3.60
CA VAL A 150 7.24 -9.09 3.44
C VAL A 150 6.62 -8.59 4.75
N ALA A 151 5.69 -9.36 5.34
CA ALA A 151 5.09 -9.02 6.63
C ALA A 151 6.13 -8.92 7.76
N TYR A 152 7.10 -9.83 7.79
CA TYR A 152 8.23 -9.80 8.73
C TYR A 152 9.10 -8.56 8.57
N SER A 153 9.31 -8.07 7.33
CA SER A 153 10.08 -6.85 7.09
C SER A 153 9.40 -5.62 7.72
N PHE A 154 8.06 -5.54 7.66
CA PHE A 154 7.29 -4.49 8.33
C PHE A 154 7.15 -4.70 9.84
N PHE A 155 7.10 -5.95 10.32
CA PHE A 155 7.26 -6.26 11.73
C PHE A 155 8.59 -5.71 12.27
N MET A 156 9.69 -5.92 11.56
CA MET A 156 11.00 -5.38 11.91
C MET A 156 11.02 -3.85 11.88
N LEU A 157 10.35 -3.21 10.92
CA LEU A 157 10.14 -1.76 10.93
C LEU A 157 9.43 -1.29 12.19
N GLY A 158 8.33 -1.93 12.59
CA GLY A 158 7.63 -1.63 13.84
C GLY A 158 8.54 -1.78 15.07
N ARG A 159 9.40 -2.80 15.10
CA ARG A 159 10.40 -2.97 16.18
C ARG A 159 11.45 -1.87 16.17
N ILE A 160 11.94 -1.47 15.00
CA ILE A 160 12.90 -0.35 14.85
C ILE A 160 12.28 0.94 15.40
N LEU A 161 11.04 1.24 15.01
CA LEU A 161 10.31 2.41 15.47
C LEU A 161 10.06 2.35 16.98
N SER A 162 9.61 1.23 17.52
CA SER A 162 9.38 1.05 18.96
C SER A 162 10.66 1.28 19.78
N GLU A 163 11.82 0.75 19.36
CA GLU A 163 13.10 1.03 20.02
C GLU A 163 13.46 2.51 19.95
N LYS A 164 13.22 3.17 18.82
CA LYS A 164 13.46 4.60 18.65
C LYS A 164 12.58 5.43 19.58
N THR A 165 11.28 5.16 19.67
CA THR A 165 10.33 5.85 20.55
C THR A 165 10.69 5.68 22.02
N ASN A 166 11.23 4.52 22.40
CA ASN A 166 11.71 4.25 23.76
C ASN A 166 13.09 4.86 24.07
N GLY A 167 13.69 5.62 23.14
CA GLY A 167 15.00 6.25 23.32
C GLY A 167 16.20 5.31 23.06
N ASN A 168 15.97 4.06 22.67
CA ASN A 168 17.00 3.04 22.43
C ASN A 168 17.58 3.13 21.01
N LYS A 169 18.09 4.30 20.61
CA LYS A 169 18.55 4.57 19.22
C LYS A 169 19.59 3.57 18.71
N LEU A 170 20.52 3.11 19.55
CA LEU A 170 21.51 2.09 19.17
C LEU A 170 20.88 0.72 18.93
N ALA A 171 19.84 0.36 19.69
CA ALA A 171 19.10 -0.88 19.46
C ALA A 171 18.29 -0.79 18.16
N ALA A 172 17.67 0.35 17.89
CA ALA A 172 16.99 0.62 16.62
C ALA A 172 17.97 0.48 15.43
N LEU A 173 19.15 1.10 15.49
CA LEU A 173 20.17 1.01 14.43
C LEU A 173 20.68 -0.43 14.22
N ARG A 174 20.87 -1.21 15.30
CA ARG A 174 21.20 -2.64 15.15
C ARG A 174 20.12 -3.42 14.41
N LYS A 175 18.84 -3.15 14.70
CA LYS A 175 17.70 -3.79 14.01
C LYS A 175 17.59 -3.35 12.54
N VAL A 176 17.93 -2.09 12.22
CA VAL A 176 18.06 -1.64 10.83
C VAL A 176 19.13 -2.46 10.12
N GLY A 177 20.34 -2.56 10.68
CA GLY A 177 21.41 -3.35 10.08
C GLY A 177 21.06 -4.84 9.93
N GLN A 178 20.31 -5.41 10.88
CA GLN A 178 19.79 -6.76 10.78
C GLN A 178 18.83 -6.90 9.58
N LEU A 179 17.83 -6.03 9.46
CA LEU A 179 16.86 -6.08 8.37
C LEU A 179 17.53 -5.87 7.00
N GLU A 180 18.47 -4.91 6.91
CA GLU A 180 19.25 -4.69 5.68
C GLU A 180 20.03 -5.95 5.27
N ALA A 181 20.67 -6.64 6.21
CA ALA A 181 21.41 -7.88 5.95
C ALA A 181 20.48 -9.04 5.54
N GLU A 182 19.33 -9.19 6.19
CA GLU A 182 18.33 -10.22 5.89
C GLU A 182 17.71 -10.01 4.49
N LEU A 183 17.35 -8.77 4.14
CA LEU A 183 16.88 -8.42 2.80
C LEU A 183 17.95 -8.70 1.74
N ALA A 184 19.20 -8.28 1.97
CA ALA A 184 20.30 -8.51 1.04
C ALA A 184 20.56 -10.01 0.82
N ALA A 185 20.60 -10.80 1.90
CA ALA A 185 20.78 -12.25 1.83
C ALA A 185 19.64 -12.93 1.06
N ARG A 186 18.38 -12.53 1.32
CA ARG A 186 17.22 -13.08 0.62
C ARG A 186 17.25 -12.74 -0.88
N VAL A 187 17.61 -11.50 -1.24
CA VAL A 187 17.75 -11.06 -2.63
C VAL A 187 18.87 -11.83 -3.35
N GLN A 188 19.97 -12.13 -2.66
CA GLN A 188 21.05 -12.96 -3.21
C GLN A 188 20.62 -14.41 -3.42
N ALA A 189 19.84 -14.97 -2.50
CA ALA A 189 19.33 -16.34 -2.60
C ALA A 189 18.25 -16.48 -3.69
N GLN A 190 17.52 -15.41 -4.00
CA GLN A 190 16.46 -15.39 -5.01
C GLN A 190 16.71 -14.28 -6.05
N PRO A 191 17.73 -14.42 -6.90
CA PRO A 191 18.14 -13.33 -7.79
C PRO A 191 17.07 -12.90 -8.79
N ASP A 192 16.15 -13.81 -9.13
CA ASP A 192 15.03 -13.59 -10.06
C ASP A 192 13.74 -13.08 -9.41
N ASN A 193 13.71 -12.97 -8.08
CA ASN A 193 12.55 -12.42 -7.39
C ASN A 193 12.57 -10.89 -7.43
N ILE A 194 11.90 -10.32 -8.43
CA ILE A 194 11.87 -8.88 -8.67
C ILE A 194 11.12 -8.12 -7.58
N GLU A 195 10.09 -8.72 -6.98
CA GLU A 195 9.33 -8.08 -5.89
C GLU A 195 10.18 -7.90 -4.64
N LEU A 196 11.02 -8.89 -4.34
CA LEU A 196 11.95 -8.81 -3.22
C LEU A 196 13.01 -7.72 -3.43
N ARG A 197 13.45 -7.50 -4.67
CA ARG A 197 14.34 -6.37 -5.02
C ARG A 197 13.63 -5.04 -4.81
N ALA A 198 12.38 -4.92 -5.26
CA ALA A 198 11.58 -3.73 -5.03
C ALA A 198 11.40 -3.43 -3.53
N LEU A 199 11.13 -4.47 -2.72
CA LEU A 199 11.06 -4.36 -1.26
C LEU A 199 12.39 -3.88 -0.64
N ALA A 200 13.51 -4.50 -1.03
CA ALA A 200 14.82 -4.13 -0.54
C ALA A 200 15.21 -2.70 -0.92
N GLY A 201 14.91 -2.28 -2.15
CA GLY A 201 15.08 -0.90 -2.62
C GLY A 201 14.28 0.10 -1.79
N ASN A 202 12.99 -0.19 -1.55
CA ASN A 202 12.13 0.65 -0.72
C ASN A 202 12.68 0.85 0.70
N PHE A 203 13.11 -0.24 1.36
CA PHE A 203 13.70 -0.13 2.69
C PHE A 203 15.02 0.64 2.68
N ALA A 204 15.88 0.40 1.68
CA ALA A 204 17.14 1.13 1.55
C ALA A 204 16.91 2.64 1.39
N PHE A 205 16.00 3.07 0.52
CA PHE A 205 15.66 4.50 0.40
C PHE A 205 14.96 5.07 1.63
N PHE A 206 14.01 4.33 2.21
CA PHE A 206 13.35 4.75 3.43
C PHE A 206 14.36 5.03 4.55
N PHE A 207 15.34 4.14 4.73
CA PHE A 207 16.41 4.32 5.71
C PHE A 207 17.40 5.42 5.30
N ALA A 208 17.74 5.58 4.03
CA ALA A 208 18.55 6.71 3.56
C ALA A 208 17.88 8.07 3.87
N GLY A 209 16.56 8.13 3.75
CA GLY A 209 15.81 9.33 4.08
C GLY A 209 15.76 9.66 5.57
N ASN A 210 15.72 8.64 6.43
CA ASN A 210 15.46 8.80 7.86
C ASN A 210 16.70 8.65 8.76
N ILE A 211 17.80 8.12 8.24
CA ILE A 211 19.01 7.82 9.02
C ILE A 211 20.21 8.56 8.38
N PRO A 212 20.90 9.45 9.12
CA PRO A 212 21.98 10.24 8.57
C PRO A 212 23.25 9.43 8.27
N LEU A 213 23.46 8.33 9.00
CA LEU A 213 24.60 7.43 8.81
C LEU A 213 24.44 6.62 7.52
N ASP A 214 25.53 6.32 6.80
CA ASP A 214 25.57 5.47 5.60
C ASP A 214 24.57 5.82 4.50
N ARG A 215 24.11 7.07 4.46
CA ARG A 215 23.03 7.52 3.58
C ARG A 215 23.34 7.26 2.11
N GLN A 216 24.54 7.64 1.66
CA GLN A 216 24.97 7.44 0.27
C GLN A 216 25.08 5.96 -0.10
N ARG A 217 25.56 5.10 0.83
CA ARG A 217 25.57 3.63 0.63
C ARG A 217 24.15 3.12 0.38
N ARG A 218 23.20 3.50 1.25
CA ARG A 218 21.81 3.07 1.12
C ARG A 218 21.16 3.55 -0.17
N VAL A 219 21.45 4.78 -0.61
CA VAL A 219 21.02 5.29 -1.92
C VAL A 219 21.61 4.45 -3.05
N ALA A 220 22.90 4.11 -2.99
CA ALA A 220 23.53 3.24 -3.99
C ALA A 220 22.92 1.84 -4.03
N ASP A 221 22.64 1.24 -2.87
CA ASP A 221 21.99 -0.07 -2.78
C ASP A 221 20.56 -0.02 -3.36
N ALA A 222 19.78 1.01 -3.02
CA ALA A 222 18.44 1.21 -3.56
C ALA A 222 18.45 1.36 -5.08
N VAL A 223 19.34 2.20 -5.62
CA VAL A 223 19.53 2.37 -7.07
C VAL A 223 19.87 1.04 -7.73
N ALA A 224 20.78 0.24 -7.17
CA ALA A 224 21.14 -1.05 -7.73
C ALA A 224 19.94 -2.02 -7.79
N TYR A 225 19.05 -2.00 -6.80
CA TYR A 225 17.82 -2.80 -6.84
C TYR A 225 16.81 -2.28 -7.86
N PHE A 226 16.61 -0.96 -7.93
CA PHE A 226 15.63 -0.35 -8.84
C PHE A 226 16.06 -0.36 -10.30
N GLU A 227 17.35 -0.40 -10.60
CA GLU A 227 17.86 -0.65 -11.95
C GLU A 227 17.40 -2.00 -12.50
N VAL A 228 17.48 -3.04 -11.67
CA VAL A 228 16.98 -4.37 -12.02
C VAL A 228 15.46 -4.34 -12.17
N LEU A 229 14.74 -3.68 -11.25
CA LEU A 229 13.29 -3.51 -11.33
C LEU A 229 12.86 -2.84 -12.63
N ARG A 230 13.52 -1.74 -13.03
CA ARG A 230 13.24 -1.03 -14.28
C ARG A 230 13.48 -1.92 -15.49
N ALA A 231 14.62 -2.62 -15.53
CA ALA A 231 14.99 -3.47 -16.65
C ALA A 231 14.09 -4.70 -16.79
N ARG A 232 13.59 -5.23 -15.66
CA ARG A 232 12.77 -6.46 -15.58
C ARG A 232 11.34 -6.18 -15.15
N TRP A 233 10.81 -4.99 -15.46
CA TRP A 233 9.45 -4.62 -15.07
C TRP A 233 8.41 -5.62 -15.54
N ALA A 234 8.58 -6.17 -16.75
CA ALA A 234 7.71 -7.18 -17.32
C ALA A 234 7.60 -8.46 -16.48
N ASP A 235 8.60 -8.75 -15.63
CA ASP A 235 8.67 -9.94 -14.79
C ASP A 235 7.94 -9.80 -13.45
N LEU A 236 7.51 -8.59 -13.08
CA LEU A 236 6.65 -8.40 -11.90
C LEU A 236 5.33 -9.17 -12.09
N ARG A 237 4.71 -9.58 -10.97
CA ARG A 237 3.39 -10.22 -11.01
C ARG A 237 2.35 -9.28 -11.61
N ALA A 238 1.33 -9.85 -12.25
CA ALA A 238 0.31 -9.07 -12.97
C ALA A 238 -0.33 -7.98 -12.10
N GLY A 239 -0.72 -8.30 -10.86
CA GLY A 239 -1.37 -7.33 -9.97
C GLY A 239 -0.50 -6.13 -9.58
N ALA A 240 0.83 -6.29 -9.47
CA ALA A 240 1.74 -5.18 -9.16
C ALA A 240 1.89 -4.20 -10.34
N LYS A 241 1.64 -4.67 -11.56
CA LYS A 241 1.65 -3.88 -12.80
C LYS A 241 0.26 -3.44 -13.25
N ASP A 242 -0.78 -3.95 -12.61
CA ASP A 242 -2.15 -3.71 -13.04
C ASP A 242 -2.52 -2.26 -12.73
N PRO A 243 -2.74 -1.42 -13.76
CA PRO A 243 -3.07 -0.04 -13.55
C PRO A 243 -4.44 0.16 -12.88
N THR A 244 -5.25 -0.88 -12.73
CA THR A 244 -6.51 -0.83 -11.96
C THR A 244 -6.26 -0.88 -10.45
N HIS A 245 -5.33 -1.72 -9.99
CA HIS A 245 -5.06 -1.99 -8.58
C HIS A 245 -3.92 -1.16 -8.02
N CYS A 246 -2.89 -0.96 -8.84
CA CYS A 246 -1.70 -0.21 -8.48
C CYS A 246 -1.36 0.77 -9.62
N PRO A 247 -2.21 1.79 -9.85
CA PRO A 247 -2.11 2.68 -11.00
C PRO A 247 -0.76 3.40 -11.13
N ASN A 248 -0.01 3.56 -10.03
CA ASN A 248 1.15 4.45 -9.96
C ASN A 248 2.45 3.74 -9.59
N THR A 249 2.47 2.40 -9.55
CA THR A 249 3.65 1.63 -9.13
C THR A 249 4.88 1.98 -9.96
N TRP A 250 4.73 2.12 -11.28
CA TRP A 250 5.83 2.48 -12.16
C TRP A 250 6.37 3.86 -11.81
N GLU A 251 5.49 4.85 -11.75
CA GLU A 251 5.86 6.24 -11.53
C GLU A 251 6.52 6.43 -10.18
N ASN A 252 6.05 5.76 -9.13
CA ASN A 252 6.68 5.80 -7.81
C ASN A 252 8.13 5.28 -7.84
N PHE A 253 8.33 4.05 -8.31
CA PHE A 253 9.67 3.45 -8.32
C PHE A 253 10.64 4.16 -9.28
N MET A 254 10.14 4.63 -10.42
CA MET A 254 10.98 5.38 -11.35
C MET A 254 11.33 6.75 -10.79
N PHE A 255 10.41 7.40 -10.08
CA PHE A 255 10.71 8.68 -9.44
C PHE A 255 11.80 8.50 -8.37
N GLU A 256 11.64 7.49 -7.51
CA GLU A 256 12.65 7.11 -6.52
C GLU A 256 14.01 6.83 -7.18
N LEU A 257 14.04 6.05 -8.28
CA LEU A 257 15.27 5.78 -9.03
C LEU A 257 15.90 7.07 -9.59
N ALA A 258 15.09 8.00 -10.12
CA ALA A 258 15.57 9.28 -10.65
C ALA A 258 16.20 10.15 -9.55
N GLU A 259 15.57 10.23 -8.37
CA GLU A 259 16.12 10.93 -7.22
C GLU A 259 17.43 10.28 -6.75
N GLY A 260 17.50 8.95 -6.73
CA GLY A 260 18.73 8.21 -6.46
C GLY A 260 19.86 8.55 -7.44
N TYR A 261 19.57 8.56 -8.74
CA TYR A 261 20.52 8.97 -9.75
C TYR A 261 20.97 10.43 -9.59
N MET A 262 20.04 11.34 -9.29
CA MET A 262 20.34 12.75 -9.07
C MET A 262 21.32 12.94 -7.91
N VAL A 263 21.06 12.26 -6.79
CA VAL A 263 21.88 12.30 -5.57
C VAL A 263 23.25 11.66 -5.77
N LEU A 264 23.35 10.61 -6.59
CA LEU A 264 24.63 9.95 -6.92
C LEU A 264 25.37 10.61 -8.11
N GLU A 265 24.96 11.80 -8.52
CA GLU A 265 25.55 12.55 -9.64
C GLU A 265 25.51 11.81 -11.00
N ARG A 266 24.60 10.84 -11.14
CA ARG A 266 24.32 10.12 -12.40
C ARG A 266 23.36 10.91 -13.29
N GLY A 267 23.77 12.13 -13.63
CA GLY A 267 22.87 13.13 -14.20
C GLY A 267 22.21 12.73 -15.52
N ALA A 268 22.93 12.03 -16.41
CA ALA A 268 22.38 11.56 -17.68
C ALA A 268 21.20 10.59 -17.47
N ASP A 269 21.35 9.64 -16.56
CA ASP A 269 20.32 8.64 -16.26
C ASP A 269 19.10 9.28 -15.57
N ALA A 270 19.34 10.19 -14.63
CA ALA A 270 18.27 10.95 -13.96
C ALA A 270 17.43 11.76 -14.95
N ARG A 271 18.07 12.48 -15.90
CA ARG A 271 17.35 13.28 -16.92
C ARG A 271 16.42 12.42 -17.77
N VAL A 272 16.86 11.23 -18.16
CA VAL A 272 16.04 10.30 -18.95
C VAL A 272 14.77 9.94 -18.20
N ILE A 273 14.88 9.58 -16.92
CA ILE A 273 13.70 9.19 -16.13
C ILE A 273 12.80 10.37 -15.83
N TYR A 274 13.33 11.53 -15.42
CA TYR A 274 12.47 12.69 -15.18
C TYR A 274 11.74 13.14 -16.46
N ALA A 275 12.38 13.07 -17.63
CA ALA A 275 11.72 13.36 -18.90
C ALA A 275 10.60 12.37 -19.21
N GLU A 276 10.81 11.10 -18.88
CA GLU A 276 9.80 10.05 -19.00
C GLU A 276 8.60 10.31 -18.06
N LEU A 277 8.87 10.68 -16.81
CA LEU A 277 7.86 10.93 -15.77
C LEU A 277 7.11 12.25 -15.93
N ALA A 278 7.71 13.24 -16.58
CA ALA A 278 7.03 14.48 -16.94
C ALA A 278 5.87 14.27 -17.93
N VAL A 279 5.79 13.10 -18.56
CA VAL A 279 4.67 12.68 -19.43
C VAL A 279 3.74 11.75 -18.65
N ILE A 280 2.50 12.19 -18.45
CA ILE A 280 1.48 11.40 -17.74
C ILE A 280 1.04 10.21 -18.60
N ARG A 281 1.15 9.01 -18.04
CA ARG A 281 0.66 7.76 -18.67
C ARG A 281 -0.75 7.45 -18.22
N GLU A 282 -1.55 6.90 -19.14
CA GLU A 282 -2.88 6.40 -18.81
C GLU A 282 -2.82 5.10 -17.98
N PRO A 283 -3.78 4.86 -17.08
CA PRO A 283 -4.84 5.78 -16.69
C PRO A 283 -4.27 6.96 -15.89
N ARG A 284 -4.74 8.16 -16.21
CA ARG A 284 -4.36 9.37 -15.49
C ARG A 284 -4.88 9.30 -14.05
N THR A 285 -4.00 9.57 -13.09
CA THR A 285 -4.32 9.63 -11.66
C THR A 285 -3.74 10.89 -11.04
N ARG A 286 -4.22 11.23 -9.83
CA ARG A 286 -3.71 12.38 -9.11
C ARG A 286 -2.22 12.25 -8.76
N ALA A 287 -1.78 11.07 -8.34
CA ALA A 287 -0.37 10.82 -8.04
C ALA A 287 0.52 11.05 -9.27
N LYS A 288 0.13 10.57 -10.46
CA LYS A 288 0.90 10.78 -11.70
C LYS A 288 1.01 12.25 -12.09
N GLU A 289 -0.06 13.02 -11.89
CA GLU A 289 -0.01 14.47 -12.14
C GLU A 289 1.00 15.17 -11.24
N LEU A 290 1.02 14.80 -9.95
CA LEU A 290 1.97 15.36 -8.98
C LEU A 290 3.40 14.94 -9.30
N ILE A 291 3.63 13.67 -9.64
CA ILE A 291 4.95 13.16 -10.10
C ILE A 291 5.41 13.91 -11.35
N ALA A 292 4.54 14.05 -12.35
CA ALA A 292 4.87 14.72 -13.59
C ALA A 292 5.23 16.20 -13.37
N HIS A 293 4.49 16.89 -12.49
CA HIS A 293 4.78 18.27 -12.13
C HIS A 293 6.15 18.39 -11.44
N VAL A 294 6.44 17.53 -10.46
CA VAL A 294 7.73 17.53 -9.76
C VAL A 294 8.87 17.14 -10.71
N ALA A 295 8.70 16.12 -11.54
CA ALA A 295 9.70 15.73 -12.53
C ALA A 295 10.02 16.89 -13.51
N ALA A 296 9.02 17.64 -13.93
CA ALA A 296 9.22 18.83 -14.76
C ALA A 296 9.98 19.94 -14.01
N GLU A 297 9.70 20.13 -12.71
CA GLU A 297 10.46 21.05 -11.85
C GLU A 297 11.93 20.62 -11.74
N ARG A 298 12.20 19.33 -11.46
CA ARG A 298 13.55 18.76 -11.40
C ARG A 298 14.33 18.99 -12.69
N LEU A 299 13.67 18.87 -13.85
CA LEU A 299 14.31 19.13 -15.14
C LEU A 299 14.67 20.59 -15.36
N ARG A 300 13.80 21.53 -14.94
CA ARG A 300 14.07 22.98 -15.06
C ARG A 300 15.24 23.42 -14.18
N ASN A 301 15.31 22.88 -12.97
CA ASN A 301 16.29 23.24 -11.96
C ASN A 301 17.40 22.19 -11.79
N PHE A 302 17.65 21.36 -12.81
CA PHE A 302 18.46 20.16 -12.72
C PHE A 302 19.84 20.39 -12.10
N ASP A 303 20.57 21.40 -12.57
CA ASP A 303 21.93 21.68 -12.13
C ASP A 303 22.00 22.12 -10.65
N ALA A 304 20.89 22.61 -10.08
CA ALA A 304 20.78 22.95 -8.66
C ALA A 304 20.53 21.74 -7.75
N TYR A 305 20.15 20.59 -8.32
CA TYR A 305 19.81 19.37 -7.58
C TYR A 305 20.87 18.27 -7.64
N VAL A 306 21.77 18.31 -8.62
CA VAL A 306 22.82 17.27 -8.76
C VAL A 306 23.65 17.19 -7.47
N GLY A 307 23.75 15.97 -6.91
CA GLY A 307 24.48 15.70 -5.66
C GLY A 307 23.76 16.17 -4.40
N GLU A 308 22.55 16.73 -4.49
CA GLU A 308 21.84 17.28 -3.36
C GLU A 308 21.17 16.19 -2.52
N MET A 309 21.88 15.74 -1.49
CA MET A 309 21.39 14.72 -0.59
C MET A 309 20.05 15.09 0.09
N ARG A 310 19.66 16.37 0.25
CA ARG A 310 18.36 16.80 0.81
C ARG A 310 17.15 16.27 0.02
N LEU A 311 17.36 15.79 -1.20
CA LEU A 311 16.36 15.04 -1.97
C LEU A 311 15.91 13.74 -1.29
N MET A 312 16.71 13.19 -0.36
CA MET A 312 16.30 12.06 0.49
C MET A 312 15.63 12.57 1.78
N PRO A 313 14.53 11.97 2.26
CA PRO A 313 13.78 10.85 1.69
C PRO A 313 13.10 11.19 0.35
N PRO A 314 13.03 10.24 -0.60
CA PRO A 314 12.41 10.53 -1.88
C PRO A 314 10.93 10.85 -1.73
N TRP A 315 10.42 11.50 -2.77
CA TRP A 315 9.06 11.98 -2.92
C TRP A 315 8.00 10.91 -2.67
N PRO A 316 6.93 11.29 -1.98
CA PRO A 316 6.97 12.06 -0.75
C PRO A 316 7.14 11.13 0.44
N SER A 317 7.83 11.62 1.46
CA SER A 317 8.16 10.85 2.66
C SER A 317 7.16 10.97 3.79
N ASP A 318 5.96 11.44 3.47
CA ASP A 318 4.92 11.66 4.43
C ASP A 318 3.99 10.44 4.53
N VAL A 319 2.92 10.56 5.31
CA VAL A 319 1.92 9.48 5.53
C VAL A 319 1.40 8.90 4.22
N SER A 320 1.44 9.65 3.11
CA SER A 320 0.87 9.19 1.85
C SER A 320 1.79 8.29 1.03
N ASN A 321 3.08 8.11 1.38
CA ASN A 321 4.00 7.29 0.57
C ASN A 321 3.49 5.85 0.37
N CYS A 322 2.94 5.24 1.43
CA CYS A 322 2.40 3.88 1.37
C CYS A 322 1.13 3.75 0.50
N VAL A 323 0.44 4.84 0.20
CA VAL A 323 -0.76 4.82 -0.66
C VAL A 323 -0.49 5.32 -2.07
N VAL A 324 0.68 5.92 -2.35
CA VAL A 324 1.01 6.46 -3.68
C VAL A 324 0.80 5.42 -4.77
N CYS A 325 1.31 4.21 -4.61
CA CYS A 325 1.18 3.16 -5.63
C CYS A 325 -0.28 2.83 -5.99
N HIS A 326 -1.21 3.02 -5.04
CA HIS A 326 -2.61 2.59 -5.11
C HIS A 326 -3.60 3.76 -5.31
N ALA A 327 -3.19 5.00 -5.03
CA ALA A 327 -4.07 6.16 -5.00
C ALA A 327 -4.54 6.61 -6.39
N TRP A 328 -5.85 6.62 -6.61
CA TRP A 328 -6.46 7.18 -7.81
C TRP A 328 -6.63 8.69 -7.74
N SER A 329 -7.26 9.14 -6.65
CA SER A 329 -7.70 10.52 -6.45
C SER A 329 -7.02 11.20 -5.26
N SER A 330 -6.28 10.48 -4.43
CA SER A 330 -5.68 11.04 -3.23
C SER A 330 -4.56 12.01 -3.59
N ASP A 331 -4.60 13.20 -2.97
CA ASP A 331 -3.46 14.10 -2.99
C ASP A 331 -2.32 13.50 -2.17
N VAL A 332 -1.14 13.47 -2.76
CA VAL A 332 0.08 13.04 -2.09
C VAL A 332 0.76 14.28 -1.51
N GLY A 333 1.04 14.31 -0.21
CA GLY A 333 1.52 15.53 0.43
C GLY A 333 2.96 15.87 0.03
N LEU A 334 3.13 17.05 -0.59
CA LEU A 334 4.41 17.49 -1.13
C LEU A 334 5.25 18.30 -0.15
N GLY A 335 4.74 18.58 1.05
CA GLY A 335 5.43 19.43 2.04
C GLY A 335 6.76 18.86 2.55
N SER A 336 7.03 17.58 2.30
CA SER A 336 8.30 16.92 2.61
C SER A 336 9.35 16.96 1.52
N LEU A 337 8.95 17.42 0.34
CA LEU A 337 9.81 17.46 -0.81
C LEU A 337 10.74 18.68 -0.72
N TYR A 338 12.04 18.43 -0.76
CA TYR A 338 12.99 19.51 -1.03
C TYR A 338 12.77 20.03 -2.45
N SER A 339 12.49 21.32 -2.61
CA SER A 339 12.31 21.95 -3.91
C SER A 339 12.86 23.38 -3.92
N VAL A 340 13.40 23.79 -5.07
CA VAL A 340 13.88 25.14 -5.38
C VAL A 340 12.69 26.06 -5.65
N GLU A 341 11.72 25.57 -6.40
CA GLU A 341 10.42 26.21 -6.59
C GLU A 341 9.40 25.63 -5.61
N ASP A 342 8.60 26.47 -4.96
CA ASP A 342 7.48 26.01 -4.13
C ASP A 342 6.56 25.12 -4.99
N VAL A 343 6.42 23.84 -4.63
CA VAL A 343 5.46 22.95 -5.30
C VAL A 343 4.16 22.95 -4.52
N ARG A 344 3.10 23.54 -5.09
CA ARG A 344 1.78 23.61 -4.44
C ARG A 344 0.79 22.72 -5.15
N LEU A 345 -0.11 22.11 -4.37
CA LEU A 345 -1.20 21.29 -4.95
C LEU A 345 -2.08 22.09 -5.91
N SER A 346 -2.19 23.41 -5.71
CA SER A 346 -2.90 24.34 -6.59
C SER A 346 -2.28 24.47 -7.99
N ASP A 347 -0.99 24.15 -8.12
CA ASP A 347 -0.23 24.32 -9.35
C ASP A 347 -0.35 23.09 -10.26
N VAL A 348 -0.97 22.02 -9.76
CA VAL A 348 -1.19 20.77 -10.46
C VAL A 348 -2.67 20.69 -10.85
N PRO A 349 -3.02 20.70 -12.16
CA PRO A 349 -4.40 20.69 -12.62
C PRO A 349 -5.23 19.65 -11.90
N SER A 350 -6.34 20.05 -11.27
CA SER A 350 -7.20 19.12 -10.56
C SER A 350 -8.15 18.43 -11.55
N GLN A 351 -8.04 17.10 -11.62
CA GLN A 351 -8.99 16.14 -12.16
C GLN A 351 -9.05 15.90 -13.68
N ALA A 352 -8.82 14.64 -14.04
CA ALA A 352 -9.55 13.95 -15.09
C ALA A 352 -9.64 12.45 -14.73
N GLN A 353 -10.89 11.94 -14.71
CA GLN A 353 -11.28 10.52 -14.59
C GLN A 353 -11.19 9.88 -13.19
N TYR A 354 -12.35 9.77 -12.54
CA TYR A 354 -12.54 8.88 -11.40
C TYR A 354 -12.51 7.42 -11.89
N LYS A 355 -11.79 6.53 -11.21
CA LYS A 355 -12.34 5.19 -10.92
C LYS A 355 -12.92 5.22 -9.48
N PRO A 356 -14.16 4.73 -9.25
CA PRO A 356 -14.78 4.73 -7.92
C PRO A 356 -14.00 3.89 -6.90
N ILE A 357 -14.12 4.26 -5.62
CA ILE A 357 -13.64 3.52 -4.44
C ILE A 357 -14.29 2.12 -4.33
N LEU A 358 -15.39 1.86 -5.05
CA LEU A 358 -16.08 0.56 -5.03
C LEU A 358 -15.45 -0.48 -5.97
N GLY A 359 -14.78 -0.06 -7.05
CA GLY A 359 -14.29 -0.97 -8.10
C GLY A 359 -12.80 -1.32 -8.04
N SER A 360 -12.14 -1.07 -6.90
CA SER A 360 -10.75 -1.52 -6.64
C SER A 360 -10.69 -2.90 -5.97
N LEU A 361 -11.90 -3.44 -5.77
CA LEU A 361 -12.42 -4.74 -5.43
C LEU A 361 -12.30 -5.93 -6.44
N ALA A 362 -11.45 -5.93 -7.51
CA ALA A 362 -11.04 -7.15 -8.31
C ALA A 362 -10.15 -6.87 -9.54
N PRO A 363 -9.00 -7.58 -9.77
CA PRO A 363 -8.38 -7.67 -11.08
C PRO A 363 -9.17 -8.62 -11.95
N GLY A 364 -9.66 -8.08 -13.07
CA GLY A 364 -9.96 -8.87 -14.25
C GLY A 364 -8.76 -9.74 -14.65
N ARG A 365 -8.79 -11.00 -14.24
CA ARG A 365 -8.36 -12.11 -15.09
C ARG A 365 -9.60 -12.78 -15.67
N ALA A 366 -9.58 -12.92 -16.99
CA ALA A 366 -10.56 -13.70 -17.71
C ALA A 366 -10.43 -15.19 -17.33
N GLY A 367 -11.57 -15.79 -16.98
CA GLY A 367 -11.88 -17.21 -17.13
C GLY A 367 -11.10 -18.18 -16.24
N GLY A 368 -11.65 -18.47 -15.06
CA GLY A 368 -11.47 -19.78 -14.44
C GLY A 368 -12.61 -20.72 -14.85
N GLU A 369 -12.33 -22.00 -15.00
CA GLU A 369 -13.37 -23.04 -15.15
C GLU A 369 -13.83 -23.50 -13.76
N ILE A 370 -15.13 -23.73 -13.58
CA ILE A 370 -15.68 -24.23 -12.32
C ILE A 370 -15.24 -25.69 -12.13
N ALA A 371 -14.62 -26.02 -11.00
CA ALA A 371 -14.36 -27.40 -10.63
C ALA A 371 -15.68 -28.18 -10.53
N GLY A 372 -15.80 -29.25 -11.32
CA GLY A 372 -17.05 -30.01 -11.42
C GLY A 372 -18.15 -29.33 -12.25
N ARG A 373 -17.80 -28.35 -13.10
CA ARG A 373 -18.67 -27.59 -14.01
C ARG A 373 -19.88 -28.36 -14.56
N GLN A 374 -19.67 -29.60 -15.04
CA GLN A 374 -20.68 -30.46 -15.66
C GLN A 374 -21.90 -30.78 -14.78
N ARG A 375 -21.84 -30.47 -13.48
CA ARG A 375 -22.96 -30.65 -12.53
C ARG A 375 -23.96 -29.50 -12.55
N LEU A 376 -23.53 -28.33 -13.02
CA LEU A 376 -24.38 -27.16 -13.16
C LEU A 376 -24.98 -27.11 -14.57
N PRO A 377 -26.17 -26.54 -14.76
CA PRO A 377 -26.69 -26.25 -16.09
C PRO A 377 -25.71 -25.36 -16.87
N ASP A 378 -25.50 -25.66 -18.16
CA ASP A 378 -24.51 -24.96 -19.00
C ASP A 378 -24.69 -23.44 -19.02
N ALA A 379 -25.94 -22.97 -19.00
CA ALA A 379 -26.27 -21.56 -18.96
C ALA A 379 -25.85 -20.89 -17.64
N VAL A 380 -25.93 -21.62 -16.51
CA VAL A 380 -25.53 -21.14 -15.18
C VAL A 380 -24.02 -21.15 -15.06
N ALA A 381 -23.37 -22.27 -15.41
CA ALA A 381 -21.93 -22.38 -15.37
C ALA A 381 -21.25 -21.35 -16.28
N GLY A 382 -21.67 -21.26 -17.54
CA GLY A 382 -21.11 -20.30 -18.50
C GLY A 382 -21.38 -18.84 -18.14
N LEU A 383 -22.44 -18.56 -17.37
CA LEU A 383 -22.71 -17.23 -16.83
C LEU A 383 -21.76 -16.90 -15.66
N ILE A 384 -21.63 -17.80 -14.69
CA ILE A 384 -20.73 -17.62 -13.54
C ILE A 384 -19.27 -17.50 -14.01
N GLU A 385 -18.83 -18.35 -14.95
CA GLU A 385 -17.47 -18.31 -15.50
C GLU A 385 -17.19 -16.99 -16.25
N ARG A 386 -18.19 -16.46 -16.96
CA ARG A 386 -18.04 -15.22 -17.75
C ARG A 386 -18.10 -13.95 -16.91
N GLU A 387 -19.06 -13.87 -15.99
CA GLU A 387 -19.36 -12.63 -15.27
C GLU A 387 -18.80 -12.63 -13.84
N CYS A 388 -18.74 -13.77 -13.17
CA CYS A 388 -18.42 -13.85 -11.75
C CYS A 388 -17.00 -14.37 -11.47
N SER A 389 -16.39 -15.13 -12.39
CA SER A 389 -15.04 -15.69 -12.18
C SER A 389 -13.95 -14.68 -11.86
N PRO A 390 -13.96 -13.44 -12.39
CA PRO A 390 -12.94 -12.46 -12.02
C PRO A 390 -12.95 -12.07 -10.53
N CYS A 391 -14.08 -12.22 -9.86
CA CYS A 391 -14.30 -11.76 -8.49
C CYS A 391 -14.40 -12.91 -7.48
N HIS A 392 -14.94 -14.06 -7.89
CA HIS A 392 -15.36 -15.14 -6.98
C HIS A 392 -14.52 -16.42 -7.05
N PHE A 393 -13.47 -16.47 -7.87
CA PHE A 393 -12.58 -17.63 -8.00
C PHE A 393 -11.28 -17.42 -7.24
N GLU A 394 -10.42 -18.45 -7.14
CA GLU A 394 -9.12 -18.35 -6.47
C GLU A 394 -8.32 -17.13 -6.96
N ALA A 395 -7.90 -16.27 -6.01
CA ALA A 395 -7.33 -14.93 -6.22
C ALA A 395 -8.27 -13.78 -6.60
N GLY A 396 -9.58 -14.02 -6.65
CA GLY A 396 -10.65 -13.01 -6.77
C GLY A 396 -11.07 -12.45 -5.41
N GLU A 397 -11.50 -11.19 -5.40
CA GLU A 397 -11.57 -10.37 -4.19
C GLU A 397 -12.75 -10.66 -3.26
N VAL A 398 -13.71 -11.46 -3.71
CA VAL A 398 -14.84 -11.92 -2.89
C VAL A 398 -14.92 -13.44 -2.83
N ALA A 399 -13.88 -14.15 -3.28
CA ALA A 399 -13.81 -15.62 -3.22
C ALA A 399 -13.90 -16.14 -1.78
N GLU A 400 -13.39 -15.39 -0.80
CA GLU A 400 -13.50 -15.73 0.63
C GLU A 400 -14.92 -15.52 1.19
N LEU A 401 -15.76 -14.69 0.54
CA LEU A 401 -17.14 -14.41 0.95
C LEU A 401 -18.16 -15.32 0.26
N LEU A 402 -17.86 -15.71 -0.99
CA LEU A 402 -18.66 -16.61 -1.79
C LEU A 402 -17.78 -17.21 -2.87
N ASP A 403 -17.24 -18.39 -2.59
CA ASP A 403 -16.43 -19.17 -3.53
C ASP A 403 -17.33 -19.76 -4.61
N LEU A 404 -17.12 -19.33 -5.86
CA LEU A 404 -17.82 -19.86 -7.04
C LEU A 404 -16.89 -20.67 -7.95
N SER A 405 -15.71 -21.05 -7.45
CA SER A 405 -14.76 -21.87 -8.22
C SER A 405 -15.13 -23.35 -8.22
N ASP A 406 -16.10 -23.80 -7.41
CA ASP A 406 -16.50 -25.20 -7.26
C ASP A 406 -18.03 -25.39 -7.32
N ALA A 407 -18.47 -26.40 -8.08
CA ALA A 407 -19.89 -26.66 -8.32
C ALA A 407 -20.66 -27.03 -7.04
N ASP A 408 -20.05 -27.75 -6.10
CA ASP A 408 -20.69 -28.08 -4.82
C ASP A 408 -20.88 -26.82 -3.96
N ALA A 409 -19.93 -25.89 -3.99
CA ALA A 409 -20.04 -24.61 -3.30
C ALA A 409 -21.16 -23.73 -3.89
N ILE A 410 -21.28 -23.71 -5.22
CA ILE A 410 -22.34 -23.00 -5.95
C ILE A 410 -23.71 -23.56 -5.59
N GLU A 411 -23.90 -24.88 -5.66
CA GLU A 411 -25.18 -25.53 -5.34
C GLU A 411 -25.61 -25.27 -3.88
N ARG A 412 -24.68 -25.38 -2.92
CA ARG A 412 -24.96 -25.06 -1.51
C ARG A 412 -25.35 -23.60 -1.27
N SER A 413 -24.92 -22.72 -2.15
CA SER A 413 -25.12 -21.27 -2.02
C SER A 413 -26.21 -20.72 -2.95
N ALA A 414 -26.98 -21.58 -3.62
CA ALA A 414 -27.95 -21.17 -4.66
C ALA A 414 -28.93 -20.09 -4.19
N ALA A 415 -29.49 -20.22 -2.98
CA ALA A 415 -30.41 -19.23 -2.40
C ALA A 415 -29.74 -17.89 -2.10
N LEU A 416 -28.47 -17.92 -1.67
CA LEU A 416 -27.69 -16.71 -1.40
C LEU A 416 -27.29 -16.01 -2.70
N ILE A 417 -26.89 -16.78 -3.72
CA ILE A 417 -26.58 -16.27 -5.06
C ILE A 417 -27.81 -15.58 -5.66
N GLU A 418 -29.00 -16.19 -5.58
CA GLU A 418 -30.24 -15.58 -6.07
C GLU A 418 -30.57 -14.27 -5.36
N ALA A 419 -30.46 -14.24 -4.03
CA ALA A 419 -30.75 -13.04 -3.24
C ALA A 419 -29.84 -11.87 -3.65
N ARG A 420 -28.54 -12.12 -3.80
CA ARG A 420 -27.55 -11.10 -4.20
C ARG A 420 -27.73 -10.67 -5.66
N VAL A 421 -28.02 -11.60 -6.56
CA VAL A 421 -28.32 -11.31 -7.97
C VAL A 421 -29.59 -10.46 -8.11
N SER A 422 -30.63 -10.76 -7.31
CA SER A 422 -31.87 -9.99 -7.25
C SER A 422 -31.67 -8.58 -6.71
N ALA A 423 -30.76 -8.41 -5.74
CA ALA A 423 -30.35 -7.11 -5.21
C ALA A 423 -29.44 -6.31 -6.17
N GLY A 424 -28.96 -6.93 -7.26
CA GLY A 424 -28.04 -6.29 -8.20
C GLY A 424 -26.60 -6.24 -7.70
N GLU A 425 -26.25 -7.03 -6.69
CA GLU A 425 -24.96 -7.04 -5.99
C GLU A 425 -23.94 -8.02 -6.60
N MET A 426 -24.25 -8.60 -7.78
CA MET A 426 -23.38 -9.54 -8.48
C MET A 426 -23.37 -9.28 -9.99
N PRO A 427 -22.18 -9.28 -10.64
CA PRO A 427 -20.84 -9.09 -10.06
C PRO A 427 -20.66 -7.65 -9.52
N PRO A 428 -19.76 -7.42 -8.55
CA PRO A 428 -19.93 -6.45 -7.46
C PRO A 428 -20.18 -4.98 -7.86
N ASP A 429 -19.74 -4.56 -9.05
CA ASP A 429 -19.88 -3.17 -9.53
C ASP A 429 -20.93 -3.00 -10.64
N ARG A 430 -21.44 -4.10 -11.20
CA ARG A 430 -22.50 -4.10 -12.21
C ARG A 430 -23.40 -5.32 -12.00
N GLY A 431 -24.62 -5.11 -11.54
CA GLY A 431 -25.60 -6.19 -11.46
C GLY A 431 -25.76 -6.90 -12.82
N LEU A 432 -26.04 -8.20 -12.78
CA LEU A 432 -26.32 -8.98 -13.99
C LEU A 432 -27.42 -8.35 -14.86
N SER A 433 -27.33 -8.58 -16.17
CA SER A 433 -28.38 -8.16 -17.12
C SER A 433 -29.73 -8.77 -16.74
N GLY A 434 -30.84 -8.19 -17.22
CA GLY A 434 -32.19 -8.72 -16.93
C GLY A 434 -32.32 -10.20 -17.30
N ASP A 435 -31.73 -10.60 -18.43
CA ASP A 435 -31.76 -11.97 -18.94
C ASP A 435 -30.87 -12.90 -18.11
N ASP A 436 -29.65 -12.45 -17.74
CA ASP A 436 -28.73 -13.23 -16.91
C ASP A 436 -29.27 -13.43 -15.48
N ARG A 437 -29.98 -12.43 -14.92
CA ARG A 437 -30.68 -12.56 -13.63
C ARG A 437 -31.79 -13.61 -13.67
N ALA A 438 -32.52 -13.68 -14.79
CA ALA A 438 -33.57 -14.67 -14.96
C ALA A 438 -33.00 -16.10 -14.99
N VAL A 439 -31.83 -16.30 -15.61
CA VAL A 439 -31.11 -17.59 -15.62
C VAL A 439 -30.76 -18.04 -14.20
N ILE A 440 -30.14 -17.17 -13.39
CA ILE A 440 -29.79 -17.51 -12.00
C ILE A 440 -31.02 -17.77 -11.15
N ARG A 441 -32.06 -16.94 -11.26
CA ARG A 441 -33.30 -17.11 -10.49
C ARG A 441 -34.01 -18.41 -10.84
N ALA A 442 -34.12 -18.74 -12.13
CA ALA A 442 -34.76 -19.97 -12.57
C ALA A 442 -34.02 -21.21 -12.05
N TRP A 443 -32.69 -21.19 -12.05
CA TRP A 443 -31.88 -22.25 -11.47
C TRP A 443 -32.07 -22.37 -9.96
N ALA A 444 -31.90 -21.28 -9.22
CA ALA A 444 -31.95 -21.28 -7.75
C ALA A 444 -33.33 -21.60 -7.17
N THR A 445 -34.40 -21.34 -7.91
CA THR A 445 -35.79 -21.68 -7.51
C THR A 445 -36.24 -23.07 -8.01
N GLY A 446 -35.36 -23.83 -8.67
CA GLY A 446 -35.64 -25.17 -9.17
C GLY A 446 -36.49 -25.22 -10.45
N LEU A 447 -36.70 -24.08 -11.11
CA LEU A 447 -37.49 -23.95 -12.34
C LEU A 447 -36.73 -24.33 -13.62
N MET A 448 -35.45 -24.69 -13.52
CA MET A 448 -34.61 -25.16 -14.64
C MET A 448 -34.48 -26.70 -14.74
N ASN A 449 -35.16 -27.46 -13.88
CA ASN A 449 -35.11 -28.92 -13.86
C ASN A 449 -36.25 -29.61 -14.64
N ASP A 450 -36.97 -28.87 -15.50
CA ASP A 450 -38.03 -29.40 -16.38
C ASP A 450 -37.60 -29.46 -17.85
#